data_AF-A0AA36J723-F1
#
_entry.id   AF-A0AA36J723-F1
#
_cell.length_a   1.000
_cell.length_b   1.000
_cell.length_c   1.000
_cell.angle_alpha   90.00
_cell.angle_beta   90.00
_cell.angle_gamma   90.00
#
_symmetry.space_group_name_H-M   'P 1'
#
loop_
_entity.id
_entity.type
_entity.pdbx_description
1 polymer ?
#
loop_
_entity_poly.entity_id
_entity_poly.type
_entity_poly.pdbx_seq_one_letter_code
_entity_poly.pdbx_strand_id
1 'polypeptide(L)'
;MKDCVVLPGLYGILVQLLLFCCCVGVLLIKKVREGSRRTWLQFGLDSSKQFVGSGWIHVLNLLCALVMGTQMDECDECEWYWLNIMLDTTLGVLVEYLLLRLVMEALNTVLQEGAQDFRTGSYWRGGDFEVAMYLKQLLVWLLIVTFMKLSMVVLMILLAKPLTLIARAMLKPFLANPKLKLIMVMIVTPMFMNAFQFWVTDSFLKKQEGDQDHEAFSRGSVTSPLVGSIGGDDNEAANENGAKHVSLRACSTGKVQITLNRHLADKR
;
A
#
# COMPACT_ATOMS: atom_id res chain seq x y z
N MET A 1 2.43 8.40 44.36
CA MET A 1 1.88 8.33 42.99
C MET A 1 2.74 9.26 42.15
N LYS A 2 3.46 8.73 41.16
CA LYS A 2 4.26 9.56 40.25
C LYS A 2 3.30 10.01 39.15
N ASP A 3 3.18 11.31 38.94
CA ASP A 3 2.32 11.87 37.91
C ASP A 3 2.74 11.33 36.53
N CYS A 4 1.89 10.48 35.94
CA CYS A 4 1.98 10.09 34.53
C CYS A 4 1.58 11.30 33.68
N VAL A 5 2.51 12.25 33.54
CA VAL A 5 2.37 13.35 32.59
C VAL A 5 2.63 12.76 31.22
N VAL A 6 1.56 12.46 30.48
CA VAL A 6 1.57 12.11 29.05
C VAL A 6 2.07 13.31 28.25
N LEU A 7 3.37 13.62 28.34
CA LEU A 7 4.08 14.76 27.70
C LEU A 7 3.17 15.76 26.95
N PRO A 8 2.26 16.49 27.63
CA PRO A 8 1.39 17.42 26.96
C PRO A 8 2.18 18.72 26.84
N GLY A 9 2.23 19.26 25.63
CA GLY A 9 2.92 20.51 25.34
C GLY A 9 3.94 20.39 24.23
N LEU A 10 4.83 21.38 24.16
CA LEU A 10 5.75 21.59 23.04
C LEU A 10 6.61 20.35 22.72
N TYR A 11 7.06 19.61 23.73
CA TYR A 11 7.92 18.43 23.51
C TYR A 11 7.22 17.31 22.73
N GLY A 12 5.96 16.97 23.07
CA GLY A 12 5.20 15.96 22.34
C GLY A 12 4.98 16.37 20.89
N ILE A 13 4.67 17.65 20.65
CA ILE A 13 4.55 18.22 19.31
C ILE A 13 5.88 18.13 18.54
N LEU A 14 7.01 18.47 19.18
CA LEU A 14 8.33 18.38 18.56
C LEU A 14 8.69 16.94 18.18
N VAL A 15 8.40 15.96 19.04
CA VAL A 15 8.62 14.54 18.72
C VAL A 15 7.72 14.11 17.56
N GLN A 16 6.44 14.49 17.57
CA GLN A 16 5.51 14.15 16.50
C GLN A 16 5.94 14.75 15.16
N LEU A 17 6.38 16.01 15.15
CA LEU A 17 6.93 16.68 13.96
C LEU A 17 8.21 15.99 13.49
N LEU A 18 9.11 15.62 14.39
CA LEU A 18 10.33 14.90 14.05
C LEU A 18 10.01 13.57 13.35
N LEU A 19 9.11 12.75 13.94
CA LEU A 19 8.70 11.47 13.36
C LEU A 19 8.02 11.67 11.99
N PHE A 20 7.16 12.69 11.88
CA PHE A 20 6.52 13.04 10.61
C PHE A 20 7.55 13.42 9.53
N CYS A 21 8.52 14.28 9.86
CA CYS A 21 9.61 14.64 8.95
C CYS A 21 10.45 13.43 8.52
N CYS A 22 10.73 12.50 9.44
CA CYS A 22 11.43 11.25 9.12
C CYS A 22 10.63 10.41 8.10
N CYS A 23 9.33 10.18 8.35
CA CYS A 23 8.47 9.41 7.44
C CYS A 23 8.36 10.07 6.05
N VAL A 24 8.14 11.39 6.01
CA VAL A 24 8.11 12.17 4.76
C VAL A 24 9.44 12.06 4.03
N GLY A 25 10.57 12.22 4.73
CA GLY A 25 11.91 12.11 4.16
C GLY A 25 12.15 10.75 3.50
N VAL A 26 11.73 9.66 4.16
CA VAL A 26 11.83 8.30 3.64
C VAL A 26 11.00 8.10 2.37
N LEU A 27 9.77 8.62 2.33
CA LEU A 27 8.92 8.59 1.13
C LEU A 27 9.49 9.44 -0.02
N LEU A 28 10.04 10.62 0.28
CA LEU A 28 10.67 11.49 -0.73
C LEU A 28 11.93 10.85 -1.31
N ILE A 29 12.79 10.26 -0.48
CA ILE A 29 13.96 9.51 -0.93
C ILE A 29 13.53 8.39 -1.86
N LYS A 30 12.48 7.65 -1.50
CA LYS A 30 11.92 6.60 -2.36
C LYS A 30 11.42 7.17 -3.69
N LYS A 31 10.67 8.27 -3.68
CA LYS A 31 10.18 8.92 -4.92
C LYS A 31 11.31 9.40 -5.83
N VAL A 32 12.36 9.97 -5.25
CA VAL A 32 13.54 10.44 -6.00
C VAL A 32 14.27 9.26 -6.63
N ARG A 33 14.42 8.14 -5.90
CA ARG A 33 15.03 6.90 -6.42
C ARG A 33 14.21 6.24 -7.54
N GLU A 34 12.89 6.32 -7.48
CA GLU A 34 12.00 5.77 -8.51
C GLU A 34 11.96 6.60 -9.81
N GLY A 35 12.44 7.85 -9.79
CA GLY A 35 12.50 8.72 -10.96
C GLY A 35 11.12 9.02 -11.55
N SER A 36 11.02 8.98 -12.88
CA SER A 36 9.82 9.34 -13.65
C SER A 36 8.74 8.26 -13.74
N ARG A 37 8.90 7.10 -13.08
CA ARG A 37 7.92 5.99 -13.14
C ARG A 37 6.54 6.37 -12.56
N ARG A 38 6.49 7.27 -11.56
CA ARG A 38 5.26 7.77 -10.93
C ARG A 38 5.22 9.30 -11.02
N THR A 39 4.11 9.87 -11.47
CA THR A 39 3.96 11.34 -11.50
C THR A 39 3.91 11.90 -10.08
N TRP A 40 4.31 13.16 -9.89
CA TRP A 40 4.25 13.81 -8.58
C TRP A 40 2.83 13.89 -8.02
N LEU A 41 1.83 14.03 -8.89
CA LEU A 41 0.42 14.05 -8.49
C LEU A 41 -0.05 12.67 -8.00
N GLN A 42 0.26 11.59 -8.73
CA GLN A 42 -0.03 10.22 -8.28
C GLN A 42 0.66 9.92 -6.94
N PHE A 43 1.92 10.33 -6.81
CA PHE A 43 2.65 10.20 -5.56
C PHE A 43 1.97 10.94 -4.41
N GLY A 44 1.57 12.19 -4.62
CA GLY A 44 0.86 12.96 -3.60
C GLY A 44 -0.45 12.31 -3.17
N LEU A 45 -1.22 11.76 -4.11
CA LEU A 45 -2.48 11.07 -3.85
C LEU A 45 -2.31 9.72 -3.13
N ASP A 46 -1.22 8.99 -3.38
CA ASP A 46 -0.92 7.75 -2.66
C ASP A 46 -0.41 8.07 -1.24
N SER A 47 0.46 9.07 -1.11
CA SER A 47 0.98 9.52 0.18
C SER A 47 -0.12 10.13 1.06
N SER A 48 -1.07 10.86 0.48
CA SER A 48 -2.20 11.43 1.24
C SER A 48 -3.06 10.34 1.89
N LYS A 49 -3.29 9.19 1.24
CA LYS A 49 -4.00 8.05 1.85
C LYS A 49 -3.24 7.48 3.03
N GLN A 50 -1.91 7.39 2.94
CA GLN A 50 -1.07 6.92 4.04
C GLN A 50 -1.10 7.87 5.23
N PHE A 51 -1.06 9.19 5.00
CA PHE A 51 -1.16 10.17 6.08
C PHE A 51 -2.54 10.15 6.75
N VAL A 52 -3.62 10.08 5.96
CA VAL A 52 -4.97 9.97 6.52
C VAL A 52 -5.14 8.65 7.28
N GLY A 53 -4.60 7.54 6.77
CA GLY A 53 -4.58 6.24 7.48
C GLY A 53 -3.78 6.26 8.78
N SER A 54 -2.61 6.90 8.80
CA SER A 54 -1.80 7.07 10.01
C SER A 54 -2.50 7.95 11.05
N GLY A 55 -3.15 9.03 10.63
CA GLY A 55 -4.01 9.84 11.49
C GLY A 55 -5.19 9.04 12.05
N TRP A 56 -5.80 8.18 11.23
CA TRP A 56 -6.88 7.29 11.67
C TRP A 56 -6.41 6.26 12.70
N ILE A 57 -5.26 5.62 12.48
CA ILE A 57 -4.63 4.73 13.48
C ILE A 57 -4.36 5.46 14.79
N HIS A 58 -3.89 6.71 14.72
CA HIS A 58 -3.64 7.50 15.93
C HIS A 58 -4.94 7.71 16.75
N VAL A 59 -6.05 8.02 16.07
CA VAL A 59 -7.37 8.11 16.70
C VAL A 59 -7.81 6.77 17.30
N LEU A 60 -7.68 5.67 16.55
CA LEU A 60 -8.03 4.34 17.04
C LEU A 60 -7.19 3.93 18.26
N ASN A 61 -5.89 4.23 18.26
CA ASN A 61 -5.01 3.99 19.40
C ASN A 61 -5.45 4.76 20.65
N LEU A 62 -5.87 6.02 20.50
CA LEU A 62 -6.40 6.81 21.61
C LEU A 62 -7.72 6.23 22.13
N LEU A 63 -8.60 5.81 21.23
CA LEU A 63 -9.87 5.15 21.60
C LEU A 63 -9.62 3.83 22.34
N CYS A 64 -8.67 3.01 21.87
CA CYS A 64 -8.27 1.79 22.55
C CYS A 64 -7.73 2.07 23.96
N ALA A 65 -6.89 3.10 24.12
CA ALA A 65 -6.37 3.49 25.43
C ALA A 65 -7.49 3.92 26.39
N LEU A 66 -8.50 4.65 25.92
CA LEU A 66 -9.66 5.06 26.73
C LEU A 66 -10.51 3.86 27.18
N VAL A 67 -10.75 2.90 26.28
CA VAL A 67 -11.55 1.71 26.58
C VAL A 67 -10.80 0.74 27.50
N MET A 68 -9.53 0.47 27.21
CA MET A 68 -8.73 -0.55 27.91
C MET A 68 -8.03 -0.04 29.17
N GLY A 69 -7.89 1.28 29.34
CA GLY A 69 -7.26 1.88 30.53
C GLY A 69 -7.97 1.54 31.84
N THR A 70 -9.22 1.09 31.78
CA THR A 70 -9.99 0.65 32.96
C THR A 70 -9.75 -0.80 33.37
N GLN A 71 -9.07 -1.62 32.54
CA GLN A 71 -8.88 -3.06 32.77
C GLN A 71 -7.42 -3.48 32.99
N MET A 72 -6.46 -2.57 32.87
CA MET A 72 -5.02 -2.86 32.85
C MET A 72 -4.31 -2.36 34.12
N ASP A 73 -4.77 -2.72 35.31
CA ASP A 73 -4.25 -2.16 36.57
C ASP A 73 -2.85 -2.71 36.97
N GLU A 74 -2.34 -3.75 36.29
CA GLU A 74 -1.05 -4.40 36.61
C GLU A 74 0.02 -4.38 35.49
N CYS A 75 -0.20 -3.68 34.37
CA CYS A 75 0.74 -3.67 33.24
C CYS A 75 1.51 -2.34 33.11
N ASP A 76 2.81 -2.44 32.78
CA ASP A 76 3.66 -1.27 32.52
C ASP A 76 3.26 -0.60 31.20
N GLU A 77 2.91 0.68 31.26
CA GLU A 77 2.41 1.47 30.14
C GLU A 77 3.40 1.54 28.96
N CYS A 78 4.72 1.62 29.25
CA CYS A 78 5.74 1.69 28.21
C CYS A 78 5.88 0.35 27.47
N GLU A 79 5.75 -0.77 28.19
CA GLU A 79 5.76 -2.10 27.58
C GLU A 79 4.56 -2.30 26.65
N TRP A 80 3.37 -1.92 27.12
CA TRP A 80 2.13 -2.06 26.35
C TRP A 80 2.10 -1.16 25.12
N TYR A 81 2.53 0.10 25.28
CA TYR A 81 2.66 1.04 24.18
C TYR A 81 3.70 0.58 23.14
N TRP A 82 4.86 0.09 23.61
CA TRP A 82 5.89 -0.45 22.71
C TRP A 82 5.37 -1.65 21.92
N LEU A 83 4.67 -2.59 22.56
CA LEU A 83 4.03 -3.72 21.90
C LEU A 83 3.01 -3.28 20.84
N ASN A 84 2.18 -2.29 21.17
CA ASN A 84 1.20 -1.75 20.25
C ASN A 84 1.85 -1.24 18.95
N ILE A 85 2.94 -0.49 19.07
CA ILE A 85 3.71 -0.01 17.91
C ILE A 85 4.36 -1.17 17.15
N MET A 86 5.05 -2.07 17.86
CA MET A 86 5.75 -3.16 17.21
C MET A 86 4.80 -4.09 16.46
N LEU A 87 3.65 -4.42 17.03
CA LEU A 87 2.67 -5.30 16.39
C LEU A 87 2.02 -4.62 15.17
N ASP A 88 1.56 -3.38 15.32
CA ASP A 88 0.95 -2.62 14.22
C ASP A 88 1.92 -2.47 13.04
N THR A 89 3.19 -2.16 13.31
CA THR A 89 4.22 -1.90 12.27
C THR A 89 4.85 -3.17 11.67
N THR A 90 4.64 -4.34 12.27
CA THR A 90 5.18 -5.63 11.77
C THR A 90 4.06 -6.54 11.25
N LEU A 91 3.33 -7.18 12.15
CA LEU A 91 2.24 -8.09 11.82
C LEU A 91 1.04 -7.33 11.25
N GLY A 92 0.78 -6.11 11.74
CA GLY A 92 -0.28 -5.25 11.23
C GLY A 92 -0.09 -4.96 9.75
N VAL A 93 1.10 -4.53 9.32
CA VAL A 93 1.41 -4.29 7.89
C VAL A 93 1.22 -5.55 7.03
N LEU A 94 1.58 -6.73 7.56
CA LEU A 94 1.31 -7.99 6.86
C LEU A 94 -0.19 -8.25 6.71
N VAL A 95 -0.96 -8.03 7.78
CA VAL A 95 -2.43 -8.16 7.77
C VAL A 95 -3.07 -7.13 6.83
N GLU A 96 -2.59 -5.88 6.81
CA GLU A 96 -3.04 -4.85 5.86
C GLU A 96 -2.86 -5.31 4.42
N TYR A 97 -1.68 -5.86 4.09
CA TYR A 97 -1.40 -6.38 2.75
C TYR A 97 -2.37 -7.51 2.37
N LEU A 98 -2.60 -8.49 3.27
CA LEU A 98 -3.49 -9.61 3.02
C LEU A 98 -4.96 -9.16 2.89
N LEU A 99 -5.41 -8.26 3.77
CA LEU A 99 -6.77 -7.69 3.71
C LEU A 99 -6.97 -6.89 2.43
N LEU A 100 -6.00 -6.08 2.02
CA LEU A 100 -6.07 -5.34 0.77
C LEU A 100 -6.23 -6.30 -0.42
N ARG A 101 -5.43 -7.36 -0.48
CA ARG A 101 -5.54 -8.38 -1.54
C ARG A 101 -6.91 -9.05 -1.56
N LEU A 102 -7.40 -9.48 -0.38
CA LEU A 102 -8.68 -10.16 -0.24
C LEU A 102 -9.86 -9.25 -0.60
N VAL A 103 -9.85 -7.99 -0.15
CA VAL A 103 -10.89 -7.01 -0.48
C VAL A 103 -10.88 -6.71 -1.97
N MET A 104 -9.70 -6.52 -2.58
CA MET A 104 -9.59 -6.28 -4.02
C MET A 104 -10.08 -7.46 -4.85
N GLU A 105 -9.77 -8.70 -4.44
CA GLU A 105 -10.26 -9.91 -5.12
C GLU A 105 -11.78 -10.05 -4.97
N ALA A 106 -12.31 -9.88 -3.76
CA ALA A 106 -13.75 -9.91 -3.50
C ALA A 106 -14.50 -8.85 -4.30
N LEU A 107 -13.99 -7.61 -4.38
CA LEU A 107 -14.59 -6.55 -5.18
C LEU A 107 -14.58 -6.89 -6.68
N ASN A 108 -13.50 -7.47 -7.20
CA ASN A 108 -13.46 -7.93 -8.60
C ASN A 108 -14.50 -9.02 -8.87
N THR A 109 -14.72 -9.95 -7.94
CA THR A 109 -15.72 -11.01 -8.10
C THR A 109 -17.16 -10.47 -8.01
N VAL A 110 -17.43 -9.52 -7.11
CA VAL A 110 -18.80 -9.04 -6.85
C VAL A 110 -19.22 -7.92 -7.80
N LEU A 111 -18.35 -6.93 -8.08
CA LEU A 111 -18.71 -5.74 -8.84
C LEU A 111 -18.29 -5.79 -10.32
N GLN A 112 -17.43 -6.73 -10.73
CA GLN A 112 -16.89 -6.87 -12.09
C GLN A 112 -16.45 -5.52 -12.70
N GLU A 113 -17.28 -4.88 -13.52
CA GLU A 113 -16.97 -3.58 -14.15
C GLU A 113 -16.82 -2.43 -13.14
N GLY A 114 -17.57 -2.46 -12.03
CA GLY A 114 -17.45 -1.45 -10.96
C GLY A 114 -16.17 -1.57 -10.13
N ALA A 115 -15.43 -2.68 -10.25
CA ALA A 115 -14.18 -2.89 -9.50
C ALA A 115 -13.03 -2.00 -9.98
N GLN A 116 -13.13 -1.46 -11.20
CA GLN A 116 -12.13 -0.55 -11.76
C GLN A 116 -11.99 0.74 -10.93
N ASP A 117 -13.08 1.22 -10.30
CA ASP A 117 -13.07 2.40 -9.42
C ASP A 117 -12.20 2.21 -8.16
N PHE A 118 -12.00 0.95 -7.74
CA PHE A 118 -11.29 0.60 -6.52
C PHE A 118 -9.82 0.20 -6.76
N ARG A 119 -9.39 0.10 -8.02
CA ARG A 119 -8.01 -0.23 -8.35
C ARG A 119 -7.05 0.83 -7.81
N THR A 120 -6.05 0.39 -7.08
CA THR A 120 -5.06 1.29 -6.48
C THR A 120 -4.26 1.99 -7.57
N GLY A 121 -4.14 3.32 -7.44
CA GLY A 121 -3.35 4.15 -8.37
C GLY A 121 -4.04 4.55 -9.67
N SER A 122 -5.31 4.18 -9.90
CA SER A 122 -6.15 4.78 -10.96
C SER A 122 -7.04 5.88 -10.37
N TYR A 123 -6.78 7.13 -10.75
CA TYR A 123 -7.53 8.32 -10.29
C TYR A 123 -8.16 9.14 -11.42
N TRP A 124 -8.01 8.70 -12.67
CA TRP A 124 -8.46 9.43 -13.85
C TRP A 124 -9.34 8.55 -14.71
N ARG A 125 -10.41 9.11 -15.23
CA ARG A 125 -11.25 8.50 -16.28
C ARG A 125 -11.55 9.59 -17.31
N GLY A 126 -11.31 9.29 -18.58
CA GLY A 126 -11.51 10.25 -19.67
C GLY A 126 -10.57 11.47 -19.68
N GLY A 127 -9.54 11.51 -18.83
CA GLY A 127 -8.62 12.66 -18.71
C GLY A 127 -8.93 13.59 -17.53
N ASP A 128 -10.13 13.47 -16.95
CA ASP A 128 -10.54 14.24 -15.77
C ASP A 128 -10.22 13.51 -14.46
N PHE A 129 -9.87 14.29 -13.44
CA PHE A 129 -9.62 13.78 -12.09
C PHE A 129 -10.95 13.51 -11.36
N GLU A 130 -11.25 12.23 -11.11
CA GLU A 130 -12.48 11.84 -10.44
C GLU A 130 -12.25 11.71 -8.92
N VAL A 131 -12.64 12.75 -8.18
CA VAL A 131 -12.58 12.79 -6.70
C VAL A 131 -13.35 11.62 -6.08
N ALA A 132 -14.46 11.20 -6.70
CA ALA A 132 -15.28 10.09 -6.21
C ALA A 132 -14.51 8.77 -6.15
N MET A 133 -13.66 8.46 -7.15
CA MET A 133 -12.82 7.26 -7.14
C MET A 133 -11.80 7.31 -6.00
N TYR A 134 -11.14 8.46 -5.83
CA TYR A 134 -10.19 8.66 -4.75
C TYR A 134 -10.86 8.48 -3.38
N LEU A 135 -12.05 9.05 -3.16
CA LEU A 135 -12.79 8.93 -1.90
C LEU A 135 -13.24 7.49 -1.64
N LYS A 136 -13.71 6.76 -2.65
CA LYS A 136 -14.04 5.32 -2.52
C LYS A 136 -12.82 4.50 -2.10
N GLN A 137 -11.68 4.71 -2.76
CA GLN A 137 -10.41 4.03 -2.43
C GLN A 137 -9.92 4.40 -1.03
N LEU A 138 -10.04 5.68 -0.63
CA LEU A 138 -9.70 6.13 0.71
C LEU A 138 -10.60 5.48 1.76
N LEU A 139 -11.90 5.37 1.51
CA LEU A 139 -12.84 4.72 2.42
C LEU A 139 -12.51 3.24 2.62
N VAL A 140 -12.24 2.51 1.52
CA VAL A 140 -11.81 1.11 1.59
C VAL A 140 -10.49 0.98 2.35
N TRP A 141 -9.54 1.88 2.11
CA TRP A 141 -8.29 1.94 2.87
C TRP A 141 -8.52 2.12 4.37
N LEU A 142 -9.38 3.07 4.77
CA LEU A 142 -9.71 3.29 6.19
C LEU A 142 -10.41 2.07 6.83
N LEU A 143 -11.25 1.35 6.09
CA LEU A 143 -11.84 0.10 6.56
C LEU A 143 -10.77 -0.97 6.79
N ILE A 144 -9.85 -1.17 5.84
CA ILE A 144 -8.73 -2.12 5.97
C ILE A 144 -7.89 -1.81 7.21
N VAL A 145 -7.51 -0.54 7.37
CA VAL A 145 -6.74 -0.05 8.53
C VAL A 145 -7.49 -0.31 9.85
N THR A 146 -8.82 -0.13 9.87
CA THR A 146 -9.66 -0.42 11.04
C THR A 146 -9.70 -1.91 11.36
N PHE A 147 -9.89 -2.78 10.36
CA PHE A 147 -9.88 -4.23 10.54
C PHE A 147 -8.52 -4.75 11.00
N MET A 148 -7.43 -4.25 10.40
CA MET A 148 -6.08 -4.55 10.88
C MET A 148 -5.96 -4.16 12.35
N LYS A 149 -6.34 -2.93 12.72
CA LYS A 149 -6.18 -2.47 14.09
C LYS A 149 -6.96 -3.31 15.08
N LEU A 150 -8.21 -3.64 14.77
CA LEU A 150 -9.03 -4.51 15.59
C LEU A 150 -8.39 -5.89 15.77
N SER A 151 -7.85 -6.46 14.68
CA SER A 151 -7.17 -7.76 14.74
C SER A 151 -5.91 -7.72 15.63
N MET A 152 -5.13 -6.62 15.58
CA MET A 152 -3.96 -6.44 16.44
C MET A 152 -4.35 -6.29 17.91
N VAL A 153 -5.42 -5.54 18.21
CA VAL A 153 -5.92 -5.39 19.57
C VAL A 153 -6.41 -6.73 20.14
N VAL A 154 -7.16 -7.50 19.34
CA VAL A 154 -7.57 -8.86 19.74
C VAL A 154 -6.36 -9.75 20.01
N LEU A 155 -5.35 -9.72 19.12
CA LEU A 155 -4.10 -10.46 19.31
C LEU A 155 -3.40 -10.06 20.62
N MET A 156 -3.31 -8.76 20.91
CA MET A 156 -2.72 -8.24 22.15
C MET A 156 -3.46 -8.73 23.39
N ILE A 157 -4.79 -8.75 23.37
CA ILE A 157 -5.60 -9.23 24.50
C ILE A 157 -5.42 -10.73 24.71
N LEU A 158 -5.48 -11.53 23.62
CA LEU A 158 -5.36 -12.99 23.69
C LEU A 158 -3.95 -13.46 24.11
N LEU A 159 -2.91 -12.76 23.65
CA LEU A 159 -1.51 -13.10 23.91
C LEU A 159 -0.84 -12.11 24.88
N ALA A 160 -1.59 -11.44 25.74
CA ALA A 160 -1.08 -10.39 26.62
C ALA A 160 0.13 -10.86 27.45
N LYS A 161 0.02 -12.02 28.11
CA LYS A 161 1.09 -12.57 28.96
C LYS A 161 2.41 -12.84 28.20
N PRO A 162 2.44 -13.65 27.12
CA PRO A 162 3.68 -13.91 26.40
C PRO A 162 4.23 -12.65 25.70
N LEU A 163 3.38 -11.79 25.16
CA LEU A 163 3.81 -10.55 24.52
C LEU A 163 4.48 -9.61 25.53
N THR A 164 3.89 -9.42 26.71
CA THR A 164 4.48 -8.58 27.76
C THR A 164 5.80 -9.16 28.28
N LEU A 165 5.97 -10.48 28.32
CA LEU A 165 7.26 -11.09 28.67
C LEU A 165 8.35 -10.74 27.64
N ILE A 166 8.01 -10.79 26.36
CA ILE A 166 8.92 -10.41 25.26
C ILE A 166 9.25 -8.92 25.35
N ALA A 167 8.26 -8.06 25.56
CA ALA A 167 8.47 -6.62 25.73
C ALA A 167 9.39 -6.32 26.91
N ARG A 168 9.16 -6.95 28.06
CA ARG A 168 10.03 -6.84 29.24
C ARG A 168 11.46 -7.27 28.93
N ALA A 169 11.64 -8.40 28.25
CA ALA A 169 12.97 -8.88 27.89
C ALA A 169 13.72 -7.91 26.97
N MET A 170 13.03 -7.33 25.97
CA MET A 170 13.59 -6.35 25.04
C MET A 170 13.87 -5.00 25.70
N LEU A 171 13.01 -4.57 26.63
CA LEU A 171 13.15 -3.29 27.33
C LEU A 171 14.03 -3.38 28.59
N LYS A 172 14.36 -4.58 29.06
CA LYS A 172 15.24 -4.84 30.21
C LYS A 172 16.52 -4.00 30.25
N PRO A 173 17.32 -3.88 29.16
CA PRO A 173 18.54 -3.07 29.18
C PRO A 173 18.29 -1.57 29.44
N PHE A 174 17.07 -1.08 29.19
CA PHE A 174 16.69 0.31 29.37
C PHE A 174 15.99 0.59 30.72
N LEU A 175 15.66 -0.45 31.50
CA LEU A 175 14.98 -0.31 32.80
C LEU A 175 15.84 0.43 33.84
N ALA A 176 17.17 0.41 33.70
CA ALA A 176 18.09 1.07 34.63
C ALA A 176 17.88 2.60 34.68
N ASN A 177 17.37 3.20 33.59
CA ASN A 177 17.15 4.64 33.48
C ASN A 177 15.75 4.92 32.91
N PRO A 178 14.77 5.36 33.74
CA PRO A 178 13.39 5.60 33.28
C PRO A 178 13.30 6.57 32.10
N LYS A 179 14.14 7.61 32.08
CA LYS A 179 14.24 8.56 30.96
C LYS A 179 14.69 7.89 29.66
N LEU A 180 15.63 6.95 29.75
CA LEU A 180 16.15 6.23 28.59
C LEU A 180 15.10 5.25 28.03
N LYS A 181 14.38 4.53 28.91
CA LYS A 181 13.24 3.69 28.52
C LYS A 181 12.20 4.50 27.74
N LEU A 182 11.82 5.66 28.25
CA LEU A 182 10.84 6.54 27.61
C LEU A 182 11.31 7.03 26.22
N ILE A 183 12.56 7.48 26.09
CA ILE A 183 13.15 7.91 24.81
C ILE A 183 13.17 6.76 23.80
N MET A 184 13.57 5.56 24.24
CA MET A 184 13.63 4.39 23.37
C MET A 184 12.25 4.02 22.82
N VAL A 185 11.23 4.05 23.68
CA VAL A 185 9.86 3.62 23.36
C VAL A 185 9.10 4.67 22.54
N MET A 186 9.26 5.96 22.84
CA MET A 186 8.48 7.04 22.21
C MET A 186 9.17 7.72 21.03
N ILE A 187 10.51 7.63 20.91
CA ILE A 187 11.25 8.34 19.87
C ILE A 187 11.99 7.36 18.97
N VAL A 188 12.87 6.54 19.54
CA VAL A 188 13.77 5.70 18.74
C VAL A 188 12.98 4.60 18.01
N THR A 189 12.19 3.82 18.73
CA THR A 189 11.40 2.73 18.13
C THR A 189 10.43 3.27 17.06
N PRO A 190 9.59 4.29 17.33
CA PRO A 190 8.63 4.77 16.34
C PRO A 190 9.30 5.41 15.14
N MET A 191 10.49 6.01 15.30
CA MET A 191 11.24 6.59 14.17
C MET A 191 11.59 5.53 13.13
N PHE A 192 12.09 4.37 13.55
CA PHE A 192 12.44 3.29 12.62
C PHE A 192 11.21 2.53 12.15
N MET A 193 10.33 2.16 13.08
CA MET A 193 9.19 1.28 12.77
C MET A 193 8.12 1.99 11.94
N ASN A 194 7.84 3.27 12.19
CA ASN A 194 6.91 4.03 11.34
C ASN A 194 7.53 4.25 9.96
N ALA A 195 8.81 4.60 9.87
CA ALA A 195 9.49 4.72 8.57
C ALA A 195 9.42 3.43 7.75
N PHE A 196 9.65 2.29 8.41
CA PHE A 196 9.49 0.96 7.81
C PHE A 196 8.05 0.72 7.34
N GLN A 197 7.06 0.98 8.20
CA GLN A 197 5.64 0.84 7.85
C GLN A 197 5.28 1.67 6.62
N PHE A 198 5.58 2.98 6.61
CA PHE A 198 5.31 3.84 5.46
C PHE A 198 6.01 3.35 4.18
N TRP A 199 7.25 2.88 4.28
CA TRP A 199 7.97 2.33 3.13
C TRP A 199 7.28 1.10 2.55
N VAL A 200 6.88 0.15 3.40
CA VAL A 200 6.23 -1.10 2.99
C VAL A 200 4.82 -0.81 2.47
N THR A 201 4.03 -0.02 3.18
CA THR A 201 2.68 0.39 2.78
C THR A 201 2.68 1.06 1.40
N ASP A 202 3.58 2.02 1.16
CA ASP A 202 3.71 2.64 -0.15
C ASP A 202 4.08 1.62 -1.25
N SER A 203 4.82 0.56 -0.92
CA SER A 203 5.23 -0.46 -1.89
C SER A 203 4.06 -1.27 -2.45
N PHE A 204 3.05 -1.58 -1.62
CA PHE A 204 1.88 -2.32 -2.09
C PHE A 204 0.71 -1.44 -2.52
N LEU A 205 0.65 -0.18 -2.06
CA LEU A 205 -0.38 0.78 -2.50
C LEU A 205 -0.13 1.30 -3.92
N LYS A 206 1.12 1.19 -4.41
CA LYS A 206 1.51 1.58 -5.75
C LYS A 206 0.86 0.69 -6.82
N LYS A 207 0.44 1.30 -7.93
CA LYS A 207 -0.06 0.60 -9.13
C LYS A 207 1.01 -0.34 -9.70
N GLN A 208 0.68 -1.61 -9.93
CA GLN A 208 1.60 -2.60 -10.51
C GLN A 208 1.94 -2.24 -11.98
N GLU A 209 3.20 -2.50 -12.36
CA GLU A 209 3.79 -2.06 -13.63
C GLU A 209 3.05 -2.62 -14.86
N GLY A 210 2.49 -3.83 -14.78
CA GLY A 210 1.73 -4.44 -15.88
C GLY A 210 0.46 -3.69 -16.30
N ASP A 211 -0.15 -2.90 -15.41
CA ASP A 211 -1.30 -2.05 -15.74
C ASP A 211 -0.89 -0.67 -16.30
N GLN A 212 0.39 -0.29 -16.23
CA GLN A 212 0.87 0.99 -16.79
C GLN A 212 1.06 0.87 -18.30
N ASP A 213 1.59 -0.26 -18.77
CA ASP A 213 1.87 -0.51 -20.19
C ASP A 213 0.58 -0.62 -21.02
N HIS A 214 -0.47 -1.23 -20.46
CA HIS A 214 -1.78 -1.34 -21.10
C HIS A 214 -2.49 0.02 -21.28
N GLU A 215 -2.34 0.94 -20.32
CA GLU A 215 -2.92 2.27 -20.43
C GLU A 215 -2.09 3.21 -21.30
N ALA A 216 -0.76 3.09 -21.30
CA ALA A 216 0.11 3.80 -22.23
C ALA A 216 -0.19 3.39 -23.69
N PHE A 217 -0.40 2.09 -23.93
CA PHE A 217 -0.83 1.58 -25.24
C PHE A 217 -2.23 2.10 -25.63
N SER A 218 -3.18 2.11 -24.69
CA SER A 218 -4.55 2.61 -24.93
C SER A 218 -4.61 4.12 -25.17
N ARG A 219 -3.74 4.92 -24.54
CA ARG A 219 -3.62 6.36 -24.83
C ARG A 219 -2.89 6.64 -26.15
N GLY A 220 -2.02 5.74 -26.59
CA GLY A 220 -1.35 5.83 -27.90
C GLY A 220 -2.27 5.58 -29.09
N SER A 221 -3.36 4.84 -28.92
CA SER A 221 -4.26 4.47 -30.02
C SER A 221 -5.40 5.46 -30.32
N VAL A 222 -5.55 6.55 -29.56
CA VAL A 222 -6.72 7.46 -29.68
C VAL A 222 -6.42 8.76 -30.47
N THR A 223 -5.21 8.92 -31.03
CA THR A 223 -4.92 10.06 -31.91
C THR A 223 -4.88 9.65 -33.39
N SER A 224 -6.05 9.67 -34.04
CA SER A 224 -6.15 9.98 -35.47
C SER A 224 -7.52 10.61 -35.76
N PRO A 225 -7.56 11.92 -36.11
CA PRO A 225 -8.77 12.55 -36.60
C PRO A 225 -9.04 12.19 -38.08
N LEU A 226 -10.32 12.12 -38.41
CA LEU A 226 -10.96 11.88 -39.71
C LEU A 226 -10.29 12.57 -40.93
N VAL A 227 -10.16 11.81 -42.03
CA VAL A 227 -10.32 12.32 -43.41
C VAL A 227 -11.14 11.30 -44.20
N GLY A 228 -12.28 11.73 -44.74
CA GLY A 228 -13.10 10.96 -45.68
C GLY A 228 -12.82 11.33 -47.14
N SER A 229 -12.96 10.36 -48.05
CA SER A 229 -13.74 10.43 -49.31
C SER A 229 -13.40 9.28 -50.27
N ILE A 230 -14.44 8.56 -50.67
CA ILE A 230 -14.86 8.19 -52.04
C ILE A 230 -13.79 7.67 -53.05
N GLY A 231 -13.98 6.42 -53.48
CA GLY A 231 -14.07 6.05 -54.92
C GLY A 231 -12.89 5.32 -55.59
N GLY A 232 -13.20 4.18 -56.23
CA GLY A 232 -12.62 3.77 -57.51
C GLY A 232 -11.51 2.69 -57.54
N ASP A 233 -11.92 1.46 -57.88
CA ASP A 233 -11.37 0.49 -58.86
C ASP A 233 -9.85 0.26 -59.07
N ASP A 234 -9.54 -1.05 -59.15
CA ASP A 234 -8.54 -1.77 -59.95
C ASP A 234 -7.03 -1.50 -59.82
N ASN A 235 -6.28 -2.44 -59.22
CA ASN A 235 -5.43 -3.41 -59.95
C ASN A 235 -4.41 -4.13 -59.04
N GLU A 236 -4.45 -5.46 -59.17
CA GLU A 236 -3.38 -6.44 -59.18
C GLU A 236 -1.92 -5.94 -59.25
N ALA A 237 -1.08 -6.36 -58.29
CA ALA A 237 0.22 -7.01 -58.54
C ALA A 237 0.92 -7.40 -57.23
N ALA A 238 1.37 -8.65 -57.18
CA ALA A 238 2.19 -9.23 -56.13
C ALA A 238 3.60 -8.62 -56.06
N ASN A 239 4.16 -8.51 -54.85
CA ASN A 239 5.49 -9.07 -54.55
C ASN A 239 5.75 -9.09 -53.03
N GLU A 240 6.22 -10.24 -52.56
CA GLU A 240 6.65 -10.50 -51.19
C GLU A 240 7.94 -9.76 -50.86
N ASN A 241 8.06 -9.23 -49.62
CA ASN A 241 9.12 -9.64 -48.69
C ASN A 241 9.05 -8.86 -47.36
N GLY A 242 8.86 -9.61 -46.27
CA GLY A 242 9.63 -9.36 -45.05
C GLY A 242 9.01 -8.54 -43.91
N ALA A 243 7.79 -8.85 -43.47
CA ALA A 243 7.34 -8.45 -42.13
C ALA A 243 6.76 -9.66 -41.38
N LYS A 244 7.45 -10.07 -40.32
CA LYS A 244 7.01 -11.13 -39.39
C LYS A 244 5.78 -10.64 -38.63
N HIS A 245 4.59 -10.88 -39.17
CA HIS A 245 3.32 -10.66 -38.49
C HIS A 245 2.85 -12.00 -37.89
N VAL A 246 2.92 -12.12 -36.56
CA VAL A 246 2.27 -13.23 -35.84
C VAL A 246 0.77 -12.93 -35.81
N SER A 247 0.03 -13.57 -36.71
CA SER A 247 -1.44 -13.51 -36.75
C SER A 247 -2.02 -14.67 -35.93
N LEU A 248 -2.45 -14.39 -34.69
CA LEU A 248 -3.24 -15.32 -33.90
C LEU A 248 -4.73 -15.16 -34.26
N ARG A 249 -5.25 -16.08 -35.09
CA ARG A 249 -6.69 -16.28 -35.26
C ARG A 249 -7.18 -17.19 -34.12
N ALA A 250 -8.13 -16.70 -33.33
CA ALA A 250 -8.85 -17.52 -32.37
C ALA A 250 -9.85 -18.43 -33.10
N CYS A 251 -9.68 -19.74 -32.99
CA CYS A 251 -10.68 -20.71 -33.40
C CYS A 251 -11.39 -21.26 -32.15
N SER A 252 -12.70 -21.01 -32.09
CA SER A 252 -13.61 -21.51 -31.07
C SER A 252 -13.77 -23.02 -31.22
N THR A 253 -13.01 -23.80 -30.47
CA THR A 253 -13.40 -25.11 -29.90
C THR A 253 -12.25 -25.64 -29.04
N GLY A 254 -12.52 -25.82 -27.75
CA GLY A 254 -11.51 -26.13 -26.73
C GLY A 254 -10.85 -27.49 -26.88
N LYS A 255 -9.65 -27.51 -27.47
CA LYS A 255 -8.58 -28.49 -27.25
C LYS A 255 -7.24 -27.83 -27.61
N VAL A 256 -6.41 -27.53 -26.60
CA VAL A 256 -5.05 -27.03 -26.82
C VAL A 256 -4.17 -28.23 -27.16
N GLN A 257 -3.78 -28.37 -28.44
CA GLN A 257 -2.71 -29.28 -28.84
C GLN A 257 -1.41 -28.49 -28.96
N ILE A 258 -0.44 -28.80 -28.11
CA ILE A 258 0.93 -28.27 -28.22
C ILE A 258 1.70 -29.19 -29.15
N THR A 259 1.79 -28.83 -30.43
CA THR A 259 2.70 -29.49 -31.37
C THR A 259 4.03 -28.74 -31.36
N LEU A 260 5.00 -29.23 -30.58
CA LEU A 260 6.37 -28.74 -30.59
C LEU A 260 7.08 -29.28 -31.83
N ASN A 261 7.17 -28.49 -32.91
CA ASN A 261 7.97 -28.87 -34.08
C ASN A 261 9.46 -28.72 -33.73
N ARG A 262 10.07 -29.83 -33.31
CA ARG A 262 11.51 -29.97 -33.14
C ARG A 262 12.10 -30.30 -34.51
N HIS A 263 12.61 -29.30 -35.24
CA HIS A 263 13.46 -29.56 -36.39
C HIS A 263 14.89 -29.06 -36.15
N LEU A 264 15.74 -30.07 -36.02
CA LEU A 264 17.18 -30.14 -36.25
C LEU A 264 17.65 -29.27 -37.43
N ALA A 265 18.77 -28.59 -37.24
CA ALA A 265 19.77 -28.25 -38.26
C ALA A 265 21.07 -27.96 -37.49
N ASP A 266 21.94 -28.94 -37.25
CA ASP A 266 22.97 -29.44 -38.17
C ASP A 266 23.14 -28.66 -39.49
N LYS A 267 24.29 -27.95 -39.56
CA LYS A 267 25.21 -27.73 -40.70
C LYS A 267 25.73 -26.30 -40.77
N ARG A 268 26.86 -26.02 -40.12
CA ARG A 268 28.16 -25.84 -40.79
C ARG A 268 29.30 -25.69 -39.79
#